data_AF-A0A2K2U6H7-F1
#
_entry.id   AF-A0A2K2U6H7-F1
#
_cell.length_a   1.000
_cell.length_b   1.000
_cell.length_c   1.000
_cell.angle_alpha   90.00
_cell.angle_beta   90.00
_cell.angle_gamma   90.00
#
_symmetry.space_group_name_H-M   'P 1'
#
loop_
_entity.id
_entity.type
_entity.pdbx_description
1 polymer ?
#
loop_
_entity_poly.entity_id
_entity_poly.type
_entity_poly.pdbx_seq_one_letter_code
_entity_poly.pdbx_strand_id
1 'polypeptide(L)'
;MDVKAIAEQVMAAVGEAPEKAQEFIADPKGAIEQLTGHALDEGQIAEVVEHVKSMITEGGAGLEGLDLGAIGEKLGGLVGEGSPLGGLLGGIFGKKE
;
A
#
# COMPACT_ATOMS: atom_id res chain seq x y z
N MET A 1 -6.85 -14.49 0.80
CA MET A 1 -6.16 -13.84 -0.33
C MET A 1 -4.76 -13.49 0.14
N ASP A 2 -3.73 -13.66 -0.70
CA ASP A 2 -2.37 -13.27 -0.32
C ASP A 2 -2.16 -11.75 -0.46
N VAL A 3 -1.13 -11.22 0.21
CA VAL A 3 -0.79 -9.78 0.27
C VAL A 3 -0.61 -9.19 -1.13
N LYS A 4 0.04 -9.92 -2.04
CA LYS A 4 0.29 -9.46 -3.40
C LYS A 4 -1.03 -9.28 -4.16
N ALA A 5 -1.92 -10.28 -4.09
CA ALA A 5 -3.23 -10.19 -4.71
C ALA A 5 -4.08 -9.05 -4.12
N ILE A 6 -4.01 -8.81 -2.80
CA ILE A 6 -4.67 -7.67 -2.16
C ILE A 6 -4.12 -6.34 -2.68
N ALA A 7 -2.80 -6.19 -2.77
CA ALA A 7 -2.18 -4.99 -3.29
C ALA A 7 -2.58 -4.73 -4.76
N GLU A 8 -2.62 -5.76 -5.60
CA GLU A 8 -3.10 -5.68 -6.98
C GLU A 8 -4.55 -5.21 -7.05
N GLN A 9 -5.41 -5.72 -6.16
CA GLN A 9 -6.82 -5.29 -6.09
C GLN A 9 -6.95 -3.83 -5.63
N VAL A 10 -6.15 -3.39 -4.64
CA VAL A 10 -6.09 -1.98 -4.23
C VAL A 10 -5.65 -1.11 -5.42
N MET A 11 -4.61 -1.50 -6.14
CA MET A 11 -4.13 -0.76 -7.31
C MET A 11 -5.14 -0.71 -8.45
N ALA A 12 -5.87 -1.80 -8.71
CA ALA A 12 -6.95 -1.82 -9.69
C ALA A 12 -8.04 -0.81 -9.32
N ALA A 13 -8.47 -0.79 -8.05
CA ALA A 13 -9.47 0.18 -7.57
C ALA A 13 -8.97 1.63 -7.67
N VAL A 14 -7.68 1.88 -7.43
CA VAL A 14 -7.06 3.20 -7.62
C VAL A 14 -7.06 3.63 -9.10
N GLY A 15 -6.85 2.70 -10.03
CA GLY A 15 -6.91 2.98 -11.46
C GLY A 15 -8.32 3.25 -11.98
N GLU A 16 -9.33 2.62 -11.38
CA GLU A 16 -10.74 2.90 -11.70
C GLU A 16 -11.22 4.21 -11.06
N ALA A 17 -10.76 4.51 -9.84
CA ALA A 17 -11.18 5.66 -9.04
C ALA A 17 -9.98 6.31 -8.31
N PRO A 18 -9.39 7.38 -8.87
CA PRO A 18 -8.24 8.06 -8.29
C PRO A 18 -8.40 8.53 -6.84
N GLU A 19 -9.61 8.89 -6.40
CA GLU A 19 -9.87 9.26 -5.01
C GLU A 19 -9.52 8.14 -4.01
N LYS A 20 -9.55 6.87 -4.43
CA LYS A 20 -9.21 5.71 -3.59
C LYS A 20 -7.74 5.70 -3.19
N ALA A 21 -6.85 6.32 -3.97
CA ALA A 21 -5.46 6.48 -3.55
C ALA A 21 -5.37 7.34 -2.28
N GLN A 22 -6.16 8.40 -2.19
CA GLN A 22 -6.15 9.28 -1.01
C GLN A 22 -6.77 8.60 0.21
N GLU A 23 -7.88 7.87 0.02
CA GLU A 23 -8.49 7.06 1.08
C GLU A 23 -7.50 6.02 1.62
N PHE A 24 -6.81 5.31 0.72
CA PHE A 24 -5.80 4.31 1.08
C PHE A 24 -4.60 4.91 1.81
N ILE A 25 -4.11 6.08 1.41
CA ILE A 25 -3.01 6.76 2.11
C ILE A 25 -3.44 7.22 3.51
N ALA A 26 -4.67 7.72 3.65
CA ALA A 26 -5.18 8.26 4.89
C ALA A 26 -5.47 7.16 5.93
N ASP A 27 -6.03 6.04 5.48
CA ASP A 27 -6.34 4.89 6.32
C ASP A 27 -6.18 3.57 5.54
N PRO A 28 -4.94 3.04 5.43
CA PRO A 28 -4.66 1.83 4.65
C PRO A 28 -5.49 0.63 5.10
N LYS A 29 -5.67 0.49 6.42
CA LYS A 29 -6.44 -0.60 7.01
C LYS A 29 -7.90 -0.57 6.55
N GLY A 30 -8.59 0.55 6.79
CA GLY A 30 -10.01 0.66 6.43
C GLY A 30 -10.22 0.61 4.93
N ALA A 31 -9.30 1.16 4.13
CA ALA A 31 -9.36 1.05 2.68
C ALA A 31 -9.22 -0.42 2.21
N ILE A 32 -8.26 -1.17 2.74
CA ILE A 32 -8.09 -2.60 2.41
C ILE A 32 -9.34 -3.40 2.80
N GLU A 33 -9.85 -3.20 4.02
CA GLU A 33 -11.06 -3.88 4.50
C GLU A 33 -12.27 -3.57 3.63
N GLN A 34 -12.44 -2.31 3.20
CA GLN A 34 -13.53 -1.89 2.32
C GLN A 34 -13.40 -2.44 0.90
N LEU A 35 -12.20 -2.42 0.33
CA LEU A 35 -11.97 -2.83 -1.07
C LEU A 35 -11.96 -4.35 -1.23
N THR A 36 -11.46 -5.08 -0.23
CA THR A 36 -11.21 -6.52 -0.34
C THR A 36 -12.10 -7.37 0.57
N GLY A 37 -12.76 -6.78 1.56
CA GLY A 37 -13.52 -7.51 2.58
C GLY A 37 -12.64 -8.28 3.57
N HIS A 38 -11.32 -8.08 3.53
CA HIS A 38 -10.36 -8.79 4.39
C HIS A 38 -9.80 -7.87 5.47
N ALA A 39 -9.95 -8.29 6.73
CA ALA A 39 -9.23 -7.70 7.86
C ALA A 39 -7.82 -8.29 7.91
N LEU A 40 -6.82 -7.41 7.82
CA LEU A 40 -5.40 -7.76 7.87
C LEU A 40 -4.79 -7.34 9.20
N ASP A 41 -3.75 -8.06 9.63
CA ASP A 41 -2.90 -7.60 10.73
C ASP A 41 -1.97 -6.47 10.27
N GLU A 42 -1.36 -5.77 11.24
CA GLU A 42 -0.54 -4.59 10.97
C GLU A 42 0.69 -4.90 10.10
N GLY A 43 1.27 -6.10 10.22
CA GLY A 43 2.39 -6.54 9.39
C GLY A 43 1.96 -6.74 7.95
N GLN A 44 0.84 -7.43 7.74
CA GLN A 44 0.26 -7.61 6.41
C GLN A 44 -0.14 -6.28 5.77
N ILE A 45 -0.71 -5.34 6.54
CA ILE A 45 -1.04 -4.00 6.05
C ILE A 45 0.23 -3.29 5.57
N ALA A 46 1.31 -3.35 6.35
CA ALA A 46 2.59 -2.76 5.97
C ALA A 46 3.13 -3.36 4.66
N GLU A 47 3.04 -4.68 4.50
CA GLU A 47 3.47 -5.35 3.26
C GLU A 47 2.59 -4.97 2.05
N VAL A 48 1.28 -4.81 2.23
CA VAL A 48 0.38 -4.32 1.17
C VAL A 48 0.78 -2.91 0.76
N VAL A 49 1.00 -2.00 1.72
CA VAL A 49 1.41 -0.61 1.44
C VAL A 49 2.75 -0.57 0.70
N GLU A 50 3.70 -1.43 1.07
CA GLU A 50 4.99 -1.56 0.38
C GLU A 50 4.83 -2.06 -1.06
N HIS A 51 3.99 -3.06 -1.29
CA HIS A 51 3.70 -3.56 -2.64
C HIS A 51 3.02 -2.50 -3.51
N VAL A 52 2.03 -1.80 -2.97
CA VAL A 52 1.35 -0.69 -3.67
C VAL A 52 2.36 0.40 -4.04
N LYS A 53 3.25 0.77 -3.12
CA LYS A 53 4.35 1.71 -3.39
C LYS A 53 5.26 1.21 -4.53
N SER A 54 5.72 -0.04 -4.46
CA SER A 54 6.59 -0.66 -5.48
C SER A 54 5.94 -0.62 -6.86
N MET A 55 4.67 -1.04 -6.98
CA MET A 55 3.93 -1.00 -8.25
C MET A 55 3.80 0.40 -8.84
N ILE A 56 3.62 1.43 -8.01
CA ILE A 56 3.58 2.82 -8.46
C ILE A 56 4.94 3.27 -8.96
N THR A 57 6.01 2.96 -8.23
CA THR A 57 7.39 3.36 -8.59
C THR A 57 7.94 2.63 -9.80
N GLU A 58 7.54 1.37 -10.03
CA GLU A 58 8.05 0.52 -11.12
C GLU A 58 7.34 0.77 -12.45
N GLY A 59 6.34 1.64 -12.48
CA GLY A 59 5.69 2.11 -13.70
C GLY A 59 4.20 1.82 -13.70
N GLY A 60 3.46 2.49 -12.80
CA GLY A 60 2.00 2.45 -12.70
C GLY A 60 1.29 2.81 -14.02
N ALA A 61 1.24 1.86 -14.94
CA ALA A 61 0.55 1.98 -16.21
C ALA A 61 -0.96 1.92 -15.94
N GLY A 62 -1.68 2.99 -16.29
CA GLY A 62 -3.13 3.08 -16.13
C GLY A 62 -3.61 4.09 -15.07
N LEU A 63 -2.70 4.81 -14.41
CA LEU A 63 -3.04 5.87 -13.45
C LEU A 63 -2.89 7.28 -14.07
N GLU A 64 -3.35 7.44 -15.32
CA GLU A 64 -3.29 8.73 -16.01
C GLU A 64 -4.12 9.78 -15.25
N GLY A 65 -3.47 10.86 -14.80
CA GLY A 65 -4.11 11.93 -14.02
C GLY A 65 -3.84 11.89 -12.51
N LEU A 66 -3.17 10.84 -12.00
CA LEU A 66 -2.67 10.80 -10.62
C LEU A 66 -1.21 11.26 -10.55
N ASP A 67 -0.89 12.03 -9.50
CA ASP A 67 0.49 12.39 -9.20
C ASP A 67 1.20 11.22 -8.49
N LEU A 68 1.71 10.29 -9.29
CA LEU A 68 2.36 9.06 -8.82
C LEU A 68 3.61 9.34 -7.98
N GLY A 69 4.29 10.46 -8.23
CA GLY A 69 5.41 10.92 -7.42
C GLY A 69 4.97 11.26 -6.00
N ALA A 70 3.95 12.11 -5.85
CA ALA A 70 3.40 12.49 -4.55
C ALA A 70 2.79 11.30 -3.79
N ILE A 71 2.15 10.37 -4.50
CA ILE A 71 1.61 9.14 -3.89
C ILE A 71 2.75 8.24 -3.41
N GLY A 72 3.75 7.99 -4.25
CA GLY A 72 4.92 7.20 -3.88
C GLY A 72 5.64 7.77 -2.66
N GLU A 73 5.78 9.09 -2.57
CA GLU A 73 6.36 9.78 -1.41
C GLU A 73 5.52 9.59 -0.14
N LYS A 74 4.20 9.78 -0.22
CA LYS A 74 3.28 9.58 0.92
C LYS A 74 3.28 8.15 1.42
N LEU A 75 3.23 7.18 0.51
CA LEU A 75 3.30 5.76 0.85
C LEU A 75 4.67 5.43 1.47
N GLY A 76 5.76 5.96 0.90
CA GLY A 76 7.09 5.88 1.50
C GLY A 76 7.15 6.43 2.93
N GLY A 77 6.42 7.51 3.21
CA GLY A 77 6.26 8.07 4.56
C GLY A 77 5.51 7.16 5.54
N LEU A 78 4.73 6.18 5.07
CA LEU A 78 4.03 5.20 5.91
C LEU A 78 4.91 3.99 6.25
N VAL A 79 5.74 3.54 5.33
CA VAL A 79 6.52 2.29 5.45
C VAL A 79 8.04 2.48 5.57
N GLY A 80 8.53 3.72 5.48
CA GLY A 80 9.94 4.08 5.63
C GLY A 80 10.48 3.94 7.06
N GLU A 81 11.79 4.11 7.21
CA GLU A 81 12.43 4.04 8.52
C GLU A 81 11.90 5.15 9.45
N GLY A 82 11.42 4.78 10.64
CA GLY A 82 10.77 5.69 11.60
C GLY A 82 9.30 6.01 11.31
N SER A 83 8.71 5.39 10.29
CA SER A 83 7.31 5.57 9.91
C SER A 83 6.34 4.68 10.70
N PRO A 84 5.01 4.99 10.67
CA PRO A 84 3.98 4.23 11.40
C PRO A 84 3.98 2.73 11.13
N LEU A 85 4.29 2.32 9.89
CA LEU A 85 4.33 0.92 9.48
C LEU A 85 5.75 0.40 9.23
N GLY A 86 6.76 1.27 9.17
CA GLY A 86 8.13 0.87 8.81
C GLY A 86 8.83 0.00 9.85
N GLY A 87 8.52 0.19 11.14
CA GLY A 87 9.00 -0.70 12.20
C GLY A 87 8.48 -2.14 12.08
N LEU A 88 7.33 -2.33 11.42
CA LEU A 88 6.71 -3.63 11.21
C LEU A 88 7.42 -4.40 10.09
N LEU A 89 7.75 -3.73 8.98
CA LEU A 89 8.51 -4.34 7.88
C LEU A 89 9.91 -4.79 8.31
N GLY A 90 10.61 -3.96 9.09
CA GLY A 90 11.91 -4.31 9.65
C GLY A 90 11.84 -5.50 10.64
N GLY A 91 10.73 -5.63 11.37
CA GLY A 91 10.48 -6.73 12.31
C GLY A 91 10.15 -8.06 11.64
N ILE A 92 9.41 -8.05 10.51
CA ILE A 92 9.04 -9.27 9.77
C ILE A 92 10.16 -9.75 8.84
N PHE A 93 10.91 -8.85 8.18
CA PHE A 93 12.06 -9.22 7.32
C PHE A 93 13.36 -9.37 8.11
N GLY A 94 13.42 -8.85 9.35
CA GLY A 94 14.58 -8.92 10.23
C GLY A 94 14.73 -10.22 11.00
N LYS A 95 13.75 -11.13 10.97
CA LYS A 95 13.92 -12.48 11.53
C LYS A 95 14.60 -13.40 10.52
N LYS A 96 15.90 -13.18 10.32
CA LYS A 96 16.83 -14.23 9.89
C LYS A 96 16.96 -15.21 11.07
N GLU A 97 16.54 -16.45 10.90
CA GLU A 97 17.19 -17.56 11.61
C GLU A 97 18.65 -17.70 11.15
#